data_AF-A0A250X4S4-F1
#
_entry.id   AF-A0A250X4S4-F1
#
_cell.length_a   1.000
_cell.length_b   1.000
_cell.length_c   1.000
_cell.angle_alpha   90.00
_cell.angle_beta   90.00
_cell.angle_gamma   90.00
#
_symmetry.space_group_name_H-M   'P 1'
#
loop_
_entity.id
_entity.type
_entity.pdbx_description
1 polymer ?
#
loop_
_entity_poly.entity_id
_entity_poly.type
_entity_poly.pdbx_seq_one_letter_code
_entity_poly.pdbx_strand_id
1 'polypeptide(L)'
;MNSLEASRILSVLDESLEELSLLSFVTTEVLETSEQLRDVLGEDMVNNILKHRTTLQQHGKSNLGAEPVMASTWELVRLMKKSPSTQRLQRLHTDRSEGMLQVLSYMTKLRHYAQKRLTTTVEEDNSNREYYEEVKEREERAVSEKIQLEQKLKLQRVELQKQSNQVQNAEDKTRAELHELQNNTQAHQEAIERGAAGVRHEDFMTFDTELQVLQRELDSEKARLVTLREENKLAEANYRKTKKRAQQDVESVIGEYDQDLGSKESEFQEEFAEYQAVLQKLETFTAGYTEMYRERLDYEDEQKRIAEDTLQKGLHRVRTNRAARVIQAAWRAMKARRAAELKKKKKAEAAKKKKK
;
A
#
# COMPACT_ATOMS: atom_id res chain seq x y z
N MET A 1 92.36 66.53 -12.10
CA MET A 1 92.91 67.12 -13.34
C MET A 1 92.74 68.63 -13.26
N ASN A 2 93.74 69.40 -13.71
CA ASN A 2 93.81 70.85 -13.56
C ASN A 2 92.61 71.54 -14.23
N SER A 3 91.64 72.03 -13.44
CA SER A 3 90.42 72.68 -13.98
C SER A 3 90.74 73.88 -14.88
N LEU A 4 91.92 74.48 -14.70
CA LEU A 4 92.47 75.53 -15.56
C LEU A 4 92.79 75.05 -16.98
N GLU A 5 93.36 73.85 -17.14
CA GLU A 5 93.66 73.29 -18.46
C GLU A 5 92.38 72.87 -19.18
N ALA A 6 91.45 72.25 -18.46
CA ALA A 6 90.11 71.94 -18.94
C ALA A 6 89.36 73.19 -19.42
N SER A 7 89.39 74.27 -18.63
CA SER A 7 88.77 75.55 -18.97
C SER A 7 89.42 76.22 -20.17
N ARG A 8 90.76 76.16 -20.30
CA ARG A 8 91.48 76.68 -21.48
C ARG A 8 91.10 75.90 -22.75
N ILE A 9 91.06 74.57 -22.69
CA ILE A 9 90.69 73.73 -23.83
C ILE A 9 89.24 74.00 -24.27
N LEU A 10 88.31 74.12 -23.32
CA LEU A 10 86.92 74.48 -23.62
C LEU A 10 86.79 75.88 -24.20
N SER A 11 87.56 76.86 -23.69
CA SER A 11 87.57 78.22 -24.23
C SER A 11 88.07 78.25 -25.67
N VAL A 12 89.08 77.46 -26.02
CA VAL A 12 89.58 77.36 -27.41
C VAL A 12 88.54 76.70 -28.32
N LEU A 13 87.84 75.67 -27.85
CA LEU A 13 86.76 75.02 -28.60
C LEU A 13 85.57 75.95 -28.81
N ASP A 14 85.19 76.73 -27.79
CA ASP A 14 84.11 77.73 -27.88
C ASP A 14 84.50 78.84 -28.87
N GLU A 15 85.75 79.32 -28.83
CA GLU A 15 86.26 80.32 -29.78
C GLU A 15 86.31 79.79 -31.23
N SER A 16 86.76 78.55 -31.42
CA SER A 16 86.80 77.91 -32.74
C SER A 16 85.39 77.67 -33.30
N LEU A 17 84.43 77.32 -32.44
CA LEU A 17 83.02 77.15 -32.83
C LEU A 17 82.40 78.49 -33.24
N GLU A 18 82.70 79.57 -32.51
CA GLU A 18 82.28 80.92 -32.87
C GLU A 18 82.86 81.35 -34.23
N GLU A 19 84.15 81.12 -34.48
CA GLU A 19 84.80 81.42 -35.75
C GLU A 19 84.22 80.65 -36.93
N LEU A 20 84.00 79.33 -36.76
CA LEU A 20 83.35 78.49 -37.77
C LEU A 20 81.90 78.92 -38.00
N SER A 21 81.20 79.34 -36.96
CA SER A 21 79.84 79.86 -37.08
C SER A 21 79.81 81.15 -37.90
N LEU A 22 80.77 82.07 -37.68
CA LEU A 22 80.89 83.29 -38.47
C LEU A 22 81.23 83.01 -39.94
N LEU A 23 82.17 82.10 -40.20
CA LEU A 23 82.51 81.65 -41.55
C LEU A 23 81.33 80.98 -42.27
N SER A 24 80.42 80.34 -41.53
CA SER A 24 79.25 79.69 -42.12
C SER A 24 78.28 80.63 -42.84
N PHE A 25 78.37 81.94 -42.58
CA PHE A 25 77.58 82.96 -43.27
C PHE A 25 78.23 83.49 -44.55
N VAL A 26 79.50 83.16 -44.80
CA VAL A 26 80.21 83.51 -46.04
C VAL A 26 79.90 82.42 -47.08
N THR A 27 78.70 82.47 -47.64
CA THR A 27 78.27 81.53 -48.68
C THR A 27 78.81 81.95 -50.06
N THR A 28 78.76 81.04 -51.03
CA THR A 28 79.13 81.34 -52.43
C THR A 28 78.33 82.51 -52.99
N GLU A 29 77.07 82.64 -52.60
CA GLU A 29 76.19 83.76 -52.96
C GLU A 29 76.67 85.08 -52.36
N VAL A 30 77.07 85.11 -51.08
CA VAL A 30 77.65 86.32 -50.45
C VAL A 30 78.95 86.73 -51.14
N LEU A 31 79.77 85.75 -51.57
CA LEU A 31 80.99 86.03 -52.32
C LEU A 31 80.70 86.57 -53.73
N GLU A 32 79.62 86.14 -54.38
CA GLU A 32 79.21 86.58 -55.73
C GLU A 32 78.47 87.92 -55.73
N THR A 33 77.67 88.18 -54.71
CA THR A 33 76.84 89.38 -54.56
C THR A 33 77.50 90.47 -53.70
N SER A 34 78.77 90.27 -53.33
CA SER A 34 79.52 91.15 -52.40
C SER A 34 79.51 92.64 -52.76
N GLU A 35 79.57 93.00 -54.05
CA GLU A 35 79.52 94.39 -54.52
C GLU A 35 78.14 95.05 -54.29
N GLN A 36 77.06 94.28 -54.42
CA GLN A 36 75.69 94.75 -54.21
C GLN A 36 75.34 94.90 -52.71
N LEU A 37 76.13 94.27 -51.84
CA LEU A 37 75.99 94.33 -50.39
C LEU A 37 76.81 95.46 -49.75
N ARG A 38 77.42 96.35 -50.56
CA ARG A 38 78.28 97.46 -50.10
C ARG A 38 77.59 98.40 -49.11
N ASP A 39 76.32 98.74 -49.34
CA ASP A 39 75.54 99.61 -48.45
C ASP A 39 75.17 98.93 -47.12
N VAL A 40 75.09 97.60 -47.12
CA VAL A 40 74.69 96.82 -45.95
C VAL A 40 75.90 96.45 -45.09
N LEU A 41 77.02 96.07 -45.71
CA LEU A 41 78.20 95.52 -45.03
C LEU A 41 79.29 96.54 -44.74
N GLY A 42 79.26 97.68 -45.42
CA GLY A 42 80.30 98.69 -45.36
C GLY A 42 81.47 98.38 -46.31
N GLU A 43 82.15 99.44 -46.74
CA GLU A 43 83.19 99.39 -47.77
C GLU A 43 84.38 98.49 -47.38
N ASP A 44 84.77 98.51 -46.10
CA ASP A 44 85.88 97.69 -45.58
C ASP A 44 85.59 96.19 -45.62
N MET A 45 84.35 95.78 -45.33
CA MET A 45 83.98 94.37 -45.34
C MET A 45 83.88 93.85 -46.78
N VAL A 46 83.25 94.62 -47.67
CA VAL A 46 83.12 94.25 -49.09
C VAL A 46 84.48 94.16 -49.78
N ASN A 47 85.39 95.11 -49.49
CA ASN A 47 86.74 95.07 -50.04
C ASN A 47 87.51 93.81 -49.59
N ASN A 48 87.31 93.35 -48.34
CA ASN A 48 87.94 92.12 -47.85
C ASN A 48 87.27 90.84 -48.37
N ILE A 49 85.95 90.83 -48.55
CA ILE A 49 85.24 89.73 -49.20
C ILE A 49 85.68 89.60 -50.68
N LEU A 50 85.85 90.72 -51.38
CA LEU A 50 86.39 90.75 -52.75
C LEU A 50 87.83 90.25 -52.81
N LYS A 51 88.70 90.70 -51.89
CA LYS A 51 90.07 90.16 -51.77
C LYS A 51 90.08 88.67 -51.46
N HIS A 52 89.20 88.21 -50.59
CA HIS A 52 89.09 86.78 -50.27
C HIS A 52 88.57 85.99 -51.48
N ARG A 53 87.59 86.50 -52.22
CA ARG A 53 87.10 85.92 -53.49
C ARG A 53 88.21 85.81 -54.52
N THR A 54 88.99 86.85 -54.74
CA THR A 54 90.10 86.80 -55.71
C THR A 54 91.18 85.81 -55.27
N THR A 55 91.49 85.77 -53.97
CA THR A 55 92.45 84.81 -53.41
C THR A 55 91.95 83.36 -53.53
N LEU A 56 90.66 83.10 -53.29
CA LEU A 56 90.02 81.80 -53.49
C LEU A 56 89.97 81.40 -54.97
N GLN A 57 89.76 82.33 -55.89
CA GLN A 57 89.77 82.04 -57.33
C GLN A 57 91.18 81.74 -57.86
N GLN A 58 92.20 82.41 -57.31
CA GLN A 58 93.61 82.24 -57.71
C GLN A 58 94.25 80.98 -57.10
N HIS A 59 93.89 80.60 -55.87
CA HIS A 59 94.58 79.53 -55.13
C HIS A 59 93.66 78.41 -54.63
N GLY A 60 92.35 78.64 -54.54
CA GLY A 60 91.38 77.70 -53.95
C GLY A 60 91.12 76.44 -54.78
N LYS A 61 91.43 76.42 -56.08
CA LYS A 61 91.31 75.20 -56.92
C LYS A 61 92.49 74.24 -56.77
N SER A 62 93.62 74.69 -56.22
CA SER A 62 94.88 73.93 -56.22
C SER A 62 95.33 73.52 -54.82
N ASN A 63 95.09 74.36 -53.80
CA ASN A 63 95.36 74.02 -52.39
C ASN A 63 94.57 74.93 -51.44
N LEU A 64 93.54 74.39 -50.78
CA LEU A 64 92.75 75.11 -49.76
C LEU A 64 93.57 75.50 -48.51
N GLY A 65 94.71 74.86 -48.29
CA GLY A 65 95.65 75.16 -47.19
C GLY A 65 96.79 76.11 -47.56
N ALA A 66 96.72 76.80 -48.70
CA ALA A 66 97.74 77.77 -49.08
C ALA A 66 97.75 78.95 -48.08
N GLU A 67 98.94 79.38 -47.65
CA GLU A 67 99.13 80.49 -46.69
C GLU A 67 98.32 81.76 -47.04
N PRO A 68 98.20 82.18 -48.32
CA PRO A 68 97.40 83.35 -48.68
C PRO A 68 95.89 83.16 -48.45
N VAL A 69 95.38 81.93 -48.66
CA VAL A 69 93.96 81.59 -48.43
C VAL A 69 93.67 81.57 -46.94
N MET A 70 94.56 80.98 -46.13
CA MET A 70 94.41 81.00 -44.67
C MET A 70 94.51 82.43 -44.14
N ALA A 71 95.52 83.20 -44.53
CA ALA A 71 95.70 84.58 -44.09
C ALA A 71 94.48 85.46 -44.44
N SER A 72 93.94 85.34 -45.65
CA SER A 72 92.71 86.06 -46.04
C SER A 72 91.47 85.57 -45.28
N THR A 73 91.37 84.28 -44.96
CA THR A 73 90.28 83.73 -44.13
C THR A 73 90.36 84.26 -42.70
N TRP A 74 91.56 84.27 -42.09
CA TRP A 74 91.79 84.80 -40.75
C TRP A 74 91.54 86.31 -40.68
N GLU A 75 91.98 87.06 -41.69
CA GLU A 75 91.72 88.49 -41.79
C GLU A 75 90.22 88.77 -41.93
N LEU A 76 89.50 87.98 -42.74
CA LEU A 76 88.05 88.04 -42.87
C LEU A 76 87.35 87.70 -41.55
N VAL A 77 87.73 86.63 -40.85
CA VAL A 77 87.18 86.25 -39.53
C VAL A 77 87.44 87.32 -38.48
N ARG A 78 88.65 87.89 -38.45
CA ARG A 78 89.03 88.95 -37.52
C ARG A 78 88.22 90.23 -37.74
N LEU A 79 87.98 90.59 -39.00
CA LEU A 79 87.11 91.70 -39.37
C LEU A 79 85.65 91.39 -39.06
N MET A 80 85.21 90.15 -39.28
CA MET A 80 83.86 89.70 -38.94
C MET A 80 83.60 89.73 -37.43
N LYS A 81 84.59 89.38 -36.59
CA LYS A 81 84.51 89.50 -35.14
C LYS A 81 84.46 90.96 -34.65
N LYS A 82 85.18 91.88 -35.33
CA LYS A 82 85.30 93.29 -34.90
C LYS A 82 84.23 94.21 -35.44
N SER A 83 83.67 93.93 -36.63
CA SER A 83 82.72 94.82 -37.29
C SER A 83 81.28 94.47 -36.91
N PRO A 84 80.46 95.44 -36.46
CA PRO A 84 79.03 95.21 -36.21
C PRO A 84 78.24 94.92 -37.50
N SER A 85 78.85 95.10 -38.68
CA SER A 85 78.27 94.74 -39.97
C SER A 85 78.05 93.24 -40.15
N THR A 86 78.77 92.39 -39.42
CA THR A 86 78.62 90.92 -39.49
C THR A 86 77.28 90.44 -38.98
N GLN A 87 76.69 91.13 -38.00
CA GLN A 87 75.32 90.84 -37.55
C GLN A 87 74.30 91.11 -38.65
N ARG A 88 74.63 91.96 -39.63
CA ARG A 88 73.77 92.23 -40.78
C ARG A 88 73.87 91.11 -41.82
N LEU A 89 75.04 90.47 -41.99
CA LEU A 89 75.17 89.21 -42.75
C LEU A 89 74.29 88.10 -42.18
N GLN A 90 74.22 87.99 -40.85
CA GLN A 90 73.35 87.00 -40.20
C GLN A 90 71.86 87.21 -40.49
N ARG A 91 71.44 88.47 -40.73
CA ARG A 91 70.05 88.84 -41.06
C ARG A 91 69.71 88.68 -42.53
N LEU A 92 70.71 88.55 -43.41
CA LEU A 92 70.50 88.39 -44.86
C LEU A 92 70.03 86.99 -45.25
N HIS A 93 69.84 86.07 -44.29
CA HIS A 93 69.27 84.73 -44.48
C HIS A 93 69.77 84.02 -45.75
N THR A 94 71.09 84.01 -45.96
CA THR A 94 71.68 83.17 -47.00
C THR A 94 71.67 81.72 -46.54
N ASP A 95 71.24 80.82 -47.43
CA ASP A 95 71.19 79.39 -47.16
C ASP A 95 72.60 78.89 -46.87
N ARG A 96 72.86 78.56 -45.60
CA ARG A 96 74.16 78.06 -45.17
C ARG A 96 74.39 76.70 -45.83
N SER A 97 75.63 76.48 -46.30
CA SER A 97 76.01 75.19 -46.87
C SER A 97 75.76 74.05 -45.88
N GLU A 98 75.10 72.99 -46.33
CA GLU A 98 74.80 71.79 -45.54
C GLU A 98 76.07 71.18 -44.91
N GLY A 99 77.18 71.18 -45.65
CA GLY A 99 78.47 70.71 -45.13
C GLY A 99 78.98 71.52 -43.93
N MET A 100 78.75 72.84 -43.93
CA MET A 100 79.17 73.70 -42.82
C MET A 100 78.28 73.53 -41.59
N LEU A 101 76.97 73.35 -41.79
CA LEU A 101 76.03 73.04 -40.70
C LEU A 101 76.36 71.69 -40.04
N GLN A 102 76.76 70.69 -40.83
CA GLN A 102 77.18 69.39 -40.32
C GLN A 102 78.48 69.49 -39.50
N VAL A 103 79.46 70.27 -39.97
CA VAL A 103 80.71 70.56 -39.22
C VAL A 103 80.40 71.27 -37.90
N LEU A 104 79.52 72.27 -37.89
CA LEU A 104 79.09 72.95 -36.66
C LEU A 104 78.39 71.99 -35.68
N SER A 105 77.54 71.09 -36.17
CA SER A 105 76.88 70.07 -35.34
C SER A 105 77.90 69.12 -34.70
N TYR A 106 78.88 68.63 -35.47
CA TYR A 106 79.95 67.78 -34.94
C TYR A 106 80.84 68.52 -33.94
N MET A 107 81.21 69.77 -34.21
CA MET A 107 81.99 70.60 -33.27
C MET A 107 81.21 70.87 -31.97
N THR A 108 79.90 71.09 -32.06
CA THR A 108 79.04 71.25 -30.86
C THR A 108 79.01 69.97 -30.04
N LYS A 109 78.87 68.80 -30.68
CA LYS A 109 78.92 67.49 -30.01
C LYS A 109 80.29 67.22 -29.40
N LEU A 110 81.37 67.55 -30.10
CA LEU A 110 82.74 67.41 -29.61
C LEU A 110 82.97 68.28 -28.37
N ARG A 111 82.48 69.54 -28.40
CA ARG A 111 82.52 70.44 -27.24
C ARG A 111 81.78 69.87 -26.05
N HIS A 112 80.58 69.32 -26.23
CA HIS A 112 79.83 68.68 -25.15
C HIS A 112 80.54 67.44 -24.58
N TYR A 113 81.14 66.62 -25.45
CA TYR A 113 81.92 65.45 -25.04
C TYR A 113 83.19 65.84 -24.28
N ALA A 114 83.94 66.82 -24.80
CA ALA A 114 85.13 67.36 -24.16
C ALA A 114 84.78 67.98 -22.79
N GLN A 115 83.69 68.74 -22.71
CA GLN A 115 83.19 69.29 -21.46
C GLN A 115 82.92 68.17 -20.46
N LYS A 116 82.11 67.18 -20.83
CA LYS A 116 81.79 66.04 -19.95
C LYS A 116 83.07 65.34 -19.46
N ARG A 117 84.00 64.99 -20.34
CA ARG A 117 85.23 64.27 -19.95
C ARG A 117 86.22 65.10 -19.13
N LEU A 118 86.31 66.40 -19.40
CA LEU A 118 87.25 67.29 -18.72
C LEU A 118 86.70 67.79 -17.38
N THR A 119 85.38 67.77 -17.18
CA THR A 119 84.74 68.18 -15.93
C THR A 119 84.32 67.03 -15.02
N THR A 120 84.20 65.80 -15.53
CA THR A 120 83.99 64.62 -14.67
C THR A 120 85.26 64.29 -13.91
N THR A 121 85.17 64.21 -12.60
CA THR A 121 86.28 63.75 -11.76
C THR A 121 86.42 62.23 -11.82
N VAL A 122 87.61 61.73 -11.47
CA VAL A 122 87.87 60.27 -11.42
C VAL A 122 86.99 59.61 -10.35
N GLU A 123 86.70 60.31 -9.26
CA GLU A 123 85.82 59.83 -8.19
C GLU A 123 84.36 59.74 -8.63
N GLU A 124 83.85 60.75 -9.35
CA GLU A 124 82.51 60.71 -9.94
C GLU A 124 82.37 59.60 -10.98
N ASP A 125 83.39 59.36 -11.81
CA ASP A 125 83.39 58.29 -12.81
C ASP A 125 83.40 56.91 -12.15
N ASN A 126 84.19 56.74 -11.09
CA ASN A 126 84.22 55.50 -10.31
C ASN A 126 82.91 55.26 -9.55
N SER A 127 82.35 56.28 -8.92
CA SER A 127 81.05 56.20 -8.22
C SER A 127 79.90 55.88 -9.18
N ASN A 128 79.90 56.49 -10.37
CA ASN A 128 78.93 56.15 -11.41
C ASN A 128 79.06 54.69 -11.83
N ARG A 129 80.29 54.20 -12.03
CA ARG A 129 80.53 52.80 -12.39
C ARG A 129 80.05 51.83 -11.32
N GLU A 130 80.38 52.07 -10.05
CA GLU A 130 79.93 51.25 -8.92
C GLU A 130 78.40 51.25 -8.82
N TYR A 131 77.75 52.41 -9.00
CA TYR A 131 76.30 52.51 -9.05
C TYR A 131 75.69 51.69 -10.20
N TYR A 132 76.27 51.76 -11.41
CA TYR A 132 75.82 50.95 -12.54
C TYR A 132 75.99 49.45 -12.28
N GLU A 133 77.09 49.04 -11.65
CA GLU A 133 77.33 47.64 -11.29
C GLU A 133 76.31 47.17 -10.23
N GLU A 134 76.02 47.96 -9.20
CA GLU A 134 74.99 47.62 -8.20
C GLU A 134 73.58 47.49 -8.81
N VAL A 135 73.20 48.45 -9.66
CA VAL A 135 71.90 48.41 -10.36
C VAL A 135 71.81 47.17 -11.26
N LYS A 136 72.89 46.87 -11.98
CA LYS A 136 72.96 45.68 -12.84
C LYS A 136 72.81 44.40 -12.03
N GLU A 137 73.52 44.25 -10.92
CA GLU A 137 73.37 43.07 -10.06
C GLU A 137 71.96 42.94 -9.48
N ARG A 138 71.37 44.07 -9.07
CA ARG A 138 69.99 44.08 -8.56
C ARG A 138 68.98 43.70 -9.62
N GLU A 139 69.18 44.17 -10.85
CA GLU A 139 68.37 43.80 -12.00
C GLU A 139 68.53 42.31 -12.34
N GLU A 140 69.76 41.79 -12.36
CA GLU A 140 70.04 40.36 -12.57
C GLU A 140 69.36 39.49 -11.50
N ARG A 141 69.44 39.88 -10.22
CA ARG A 141 68.73 39.19 -9.13
C ARG A 141 67.22 39.22 -9.34
N ALA A 142 66.63 40.38 -9.60
CA ALA A 142 65.19 40.53 -9.83
C ALA A 142 64.71 39.73 -11.05
N VAL A 143 65.50 39.68 -12.12
CA VAL A 143 65.21 38.87 -13.32
C VAL A 143 65.27 37.38 -12.98
N SER A 144 66.28 36.93 -12.22
CA SER A 144 66.38 35.53 -11.81
C SER A 144 65.21 35.09 -10.92
N GLU A 145 64.80 35.93 -9.97
CA GLU A 145 63.65 35.69 -9.10
C GLU A 145 62.34 35.66 -9.89
N LYS A 146 62.16 36.61 -10.83
CA LYS A 146 61.01 36.63 -11.73
C LYS A 146 60.91 35.32 -12.52
N ILE A 147 62.01 34.85 -13.10
CA ILE A 147 62.03 33.59 -13.87
C ILE A 147 61.67 32.40 -12.96
N GLN A 148 62.21 32.33 -11.74
CA GLN A 148 61.88 31.27 -10.79
C GLN A 148 60.39 31.29 -10.39
N LEU A 149 59.83 32.47 -10.13
CA LEU A 149 58.42 32.63 -9.78
C LEU A 149 57.51 32.28 -10.95
N GLU A 150 57.87 32.67 -12.18
CA GLU A 150 57.13 32.29 -13.39
C GLU A 150 57.14 30.76 -13.59
N GLN A 151 58.26 30.09 -13.34
CA GLN A 151 58.34 28.62 -13.38
C GLN A 151 57.47 27.98 -12.30
N LYS A 152 57.54 28.45 -11.05
CA LYS A 152 56.68 27.96 -9.95
C LYS A 152 55.20 28.14 -10.27
N LEU A 153 54.82 29.29 -10.82
CA LEU A 153 53.46 29.60 -11.20
C LEU A 153 52.97 28.70 -12.35
N LYS A 154 53.82 28.42 -13.35
CA LYS A 154 53.51 27.44 -14.41
C LYS A 154 53.29 26.05 -13.84
N LEU A 155 54.16 25.58 -12.95
CA LEU A 155 54.01 24.26 -12.31
C LEU A 155 52.73 24.18 -11.48
N GLN A 156 52.43 25.20 -10.67
CA GLN A 156 51.19 25.26 -9.90
C GLN A 156 49.94 25.26 -10.78
N ARG A 157 49.95 25.96 -11.92
CA ARG A 157 48.82 25.95 -12.86
C ARG A 157 48.59 24.56 -13.44
N VAL A 158 49.64 23.84 -13.81
CA VAL A 158 49.53 22.47 -14.33
C VAL A 158 49.00 21.52 -13.26
N GLU A 159 49.50 21.62 -12.02
CA GLU A 159 49.04 20.77 -10.92
C GLU A 159 47.58 21.05 -10.56
N LEU A 160 47.18 22.32 -10.48
CA LEU A 160 45.78 22.70 -10.26
C LEU A 160 44.87 22.22 -11.40
N GLN A 161 45.30 22.32 -12.65
CA GLN A 161 44.54 21.80 -13.78
C GLN A 161 44.37 20.28 -13.69
N LYS A 162 45.43 19.56 -13.30
CA LYS A 162 45.38 18.10 -13.10
C LYS A 162 44.41 17.72 -12.00
N GLN A 163 44.44 18.41 -10.86
CA GLN A 163 43.51 18.19 -9.75
C GLN A 163 42.07 18.52 -10.15
N SER A 164 41.85 19.64 -10.85
CA SER A 164 40.54 20.00 -11.39
C SER A 164 40.00 18.93 -12.34
N ASN A 165 40.83 18.40 -13.24
CA ASN A 165 40.43 17.32 -14.14
C ASN A 165 40.13 16.02 -13.39
N GLN A 166 40.89 15.70 -12.33
CA GLN A 166 40.61 14.52 -11.49
C GLN A 166 39.27 14.63 -10.77
N VAL A 167 38.97 15.79 -10.19
CA VAL A 167 37.68 16.05 -9.53
C VAL A 167 36.55 16.01 -10.54
N GLN A 168 36.71 16.62 -11.72
CA GLN A 168 35.69 16.59 -12.77
C GLN A 168 35.39 15.15 -13.23
N ASN A 169 36.42 14.33 -13.48
CA ASN A 169 36.24 12.94 -13.87
C ASN A 169 35.54 12.10 -12.78
N ALA A 170 35.85 12.35 -11.51
CA ALA A 170 35.18 11.70 -10.39
C ALA A 170 33.72 12.14 -10.27
N GLU A 171 33.43 13.42 -10.47
CA GLU A 171 32.07 13.95 -10.50
C GLU A 171 31.25 13.33 -11.65
N ASP A 172 31.80 13.30 -12.86
CA ASP A 172 31.11 12.73 -14.02
C ASP A 172 30.82 11.24 -13.83
N LYS A 173 31.78 10.48 -13.26
CA LYS A 173 31.59 9.07 -12.94
C LYS A 173 30.51 8.86 -11.89
N THR A 174 30.54 9.62 -10.79
CA THR A 174 29.53 9.51 -9.71
C THR A 174 28.14 9.94 -10.18
N ARG A 175 28.04 10.95 -11.04
CA ARG A 175 26.77 11.35 -11.69
C ARG A 175 26.22 10.24 -12.59
N ALA A 176 27.07 9.58 -13.38
CA ALA A 176 26.67 8.46 -14.22
C ALA A 176 26.17 7.27 -13.39
N GLU A 177 26.91 6.89 -12.34
CA GLU A 177 26.51 5.83 -11.40
C GLU A 177 25.18 6.15 -10.70
N LEU A 178 24.99 7.40 -10.27
CA LEU A 178 23.76 7.84 -9.61
C LEU A 178 22.56 7.78 -10.57
N HIS A 179 22.74 8.20 -11.82
CA HIS A 179 21.70 8.11 -12.84
C HIS A 179 21.35 6.65 -13.18
N GLU A 180 22.34 5.77 -13.30
CA GLU A 180 22.13 4.34 -13.50
C GLU A 180 21.37 3.71 -12.32
N LEU A 181 21.78 4.03 -11.09
CA LEU A 181 21.13 3.55 -9.87
C LEU A 181 19.68 4.05 -9.77
N GLN A 182 19.42 5.32 -10.12
CA GLN A 182 18.06 5.87 -10.16
C GLN A 182 17.18 5.15 -11.17
N ASN A 183 17.66 4.94 -12.39
CA ASN A 183 16.90 4.24 -13.43
C ASN A 183 16.64 2.78 -13.06
N ASN A 184 17.64 2.08 -12.51
CA ASN A 184 17.48 0.70 -12.06
C ASN A 184 16.50 0.60 -10.89
N THR A 185 16.58 1.53 -9.92
CA THR A 185 15.66 1.58 -8.78
C THR A 185 14.23 1.85 -9.23
N GLN A 186 14.02 2.81 -10.15
CA GLN A 186 12.71 3.09 -10.72
C GLN A 186 12.16 1.89 -11.48
N ALA A 187 12.96 1.24 -12.34
CA ALA A 187 12.55 0.05 -13.06
C ALA A 187 12.18 -1.10 -12.12
N HIS A 188 12.94 -1.30 -11.03
CA HIS A 188 12.61 -2.28 -10.00
C HIS A 188 11.31 -1.94 -9.27
N GLN A 189 11.09 -0.68 -8.93
CA GLN A 189 9.86 -0.24 -8.29
C GLN A 189 8.65 -0.48 -9.20
N GLU A 190 8.73 -0.09 -10.47
CA GLU A 190 7.66 -0.34 -11.45
C GLU A 190 7.42 -1.84 -11.69
N ALA A 191 8.46 -2.67 -11.64
CA ALA A 191 8.33 -4.13 -11.74
C ALA A 191 7.63 -4.72 -10.50
N ILE A 192 8.00 -4.26 -9.30
CA ILE A 192 7.37 -4.68 -8.04
C ILE A 192 5.90 -4.25 -8.01
N GLU A 193 5.59 -3.00 -8.38
CA GLU A 193 4.23 -2.49 -8.39
C GLU A 193 3.34 -3.24 -9.39
N ARG A 194 3.84 -3.52 -10.59
CA ARG A 194 3.13 -4.34 -11.58
C ARG A 194 2.95 -5.78 -11.10
N GLY A 195 3.99 -6.41 -10.54
CA GLY A 195 3.89 -7.76 -9.99
C GLY A 195 2.87 -7.84 -8.86
N ALA A 196 2.92 -6.90 -7.92
CA ALA A 196 1.98 -6.83 -6.81
C ALA A 196 0.55 -6.53 -7.27
N ALA A 197 0.36 -5.70 -8.30
CA ALA A 197 -0.95 -5.48 -8.91
C ALA A 197 -1.50 -6.73 -9.60
N GLY A 198 -0.64 -7.49 -10.29
CA GLY A 198 -0.99 -8.78 -10.89
C GLY A 198 -1.46 -9.79 -9.84
N VAL A 199 -0.67 -10.00 -8.79
CA VAL A 199 -1.03 -10.92 -7.70
C VAL A 199 -2.34 -10.50 -7.02
N ARG A 200 -2.50 -9.20 -6.68
CA ARG A 200 -3.76 -8.71 -6.10
C ARG A 200 -4.97 -8.93 -7.01
N HIS A 201 -4.78 -8.83 -8.33
CA HIS A 201 -5.85 -9.06 -9.28
C HIS A 201 -6.21 -10.54 -9.37
N GLU A 202 -5.22 -11.43 -9.42
CA GLU A 202 -5.42 -12.88 -9.39
C GLU A 202 -6.12 -13.31 -8.09
N ASP A 203 -5.65 -12.85 -6.93
CA ASP A 203 -6.26 -13.11 -5.62
C ASP A 203 -7.70 -12.60 -5.53
N PHE A 204 -7.98 -11.43 -6.12
CA PHE A 204 -9.33 -10.90 -6.16
C PHE A 204 -10.24 -11.79 -7.02
N MET A 205 -9.76 -12.24 -8.17
CA MET A 205 -10.54 -13.12 -9.06
C MET A 205 -10.79 -14.49 -8.43
N THR A 206 -9.78 -15.09 -7.79
CA THR A 206 -9.97 -16.36 -7.07
C THR A 206 -10.98 -16.20 -5.93
N PHE A 207 -10.84 -15.15 -5.11
CA PHE A 207 -11.78 -14.86 -4.03
C PHE A 207 -13.21 -14.62 -4.55
N ASP A 208 -13.39 -13.86 -5.63
CA ASP A 208 -14.72 -13.63 -6.22
C ASP A 208 -15.34 -14.93 -6.73
N THR A 209 -14.55 -15.80 -7.37
CA THR A 209 -15.05 -17.11 -7.82
C THR A 209 -15.45 -18.02 -6.65
N GLU A 210 -14.66 -18.07 -5.58
CA GLU A 210 -14.98 -18.83 -4.37
C GLU A 210 -16.24 -18.28 -3.69
N LEU A 211 -16.37 -16.96 -3.60
CA LEU A 211 -17.55 -16.30 -3.05
C LEU A 211 -18.80 -16.65 -3.86
N GLN A 212 -18.72 -16.61 -5.20
CA GLN A 212 -19.83 -17.02 -6.06
C GLN A 212 -20.22 -18.49 -5.87
N VAL A 213 -19.24 -19.40 -5.69
CA VAL A 213 -19.51 -20.82 -5.43
C VAL A 213 -20.23 -20.99 -4.08
N LEU A 214 -19.68 -20.42 -3.01
CA LEU A 214 -20.27 -20.50 -1.67
C LEU A 214 -21.67 -19.89 -1.64
N GLN A 215 -21.90 -18.81 -2.38
CA GLN A 215 -23.21 -18.18 -2.46
C GLN A 215 -24.24 -19.06 -3.18
N ARG A 216 -23.84 -19.77 -4.25
CA ARG A 216 -24.68 -20.77 -4.92
C ARG A 216 -24.98 -21.97 -4.03
N GLU A 217 -24.00 -22.44 -3.25
CA GLU A 217 -24.20 -23.52 -2.27
C GLU A 217 -25.15 -23.10 -1.15
N LEU A 218 -25.01 -21.87 -0.64
CA LEU A 218 -25.90 -21.33 0.36
C LEU A 218 -27.35 -21.25 -0.15
N ASP A 219 -27.54 -20.81 -1.38
CA ASP A 219 -28.87 -20.69 -1.98
C ASP A 219 -29.48 -22.07 -2.29
N SER A 220 -28.68 -23.05 -2.71
CA SER A 220 -29.14 -24.42 -2.94
C SER A 220 -29.56 -25.11 -1.63
N GLU A 221 -28.78 -24.96 -0.55
CA GLU A 221 -29.13 -25.52 0.75
C GLU A 221 -30.33 -24.81 1.39
N LYS A 222 -30.48 -23.49 1.20
CA LYS A 222 -31.71 -22.79 1.58
C LYS A 222 -32.93 -23.35 0.84
N ALA A 223 -32.83 -23.58 -0.47
CA ALA A 223 -33.91 -24.17 -1.25
C ALA A 223 -34.25 -25.58 -0.76
N ARG A 224 -33.23 -26.41 -0.49
CA ARG A 224 -33.40 -27.75 0.07
C ARG A 224 -34.06 -27.76 1.45
N LEU A 225 -33.73 -26.80 2.31
CA LEU A 225 -34.39 -26.65 3.60
C LEU A 225 -35.87 -26.28 3.47
N VAL A 226 -36.21 -25.42 2.49
CA VAL A 226 -37.62 -25.08 2.21
C VAL A 226 -38.39 -26.31 1.72
N THR A 227 -37.84 -27.08 0.78
CA THR A 227 -38.50 -28.29 0.28
C THR A 227 -38.69 -29.32 1.39
N LEU A 228 -37.65 -29.57 2.20
CA LEU A 228 -37.73 -30.52 3.31
C LEU A 228 -38.75 -30.09 4.38
N ARG A 229 -38.89 -28.79 4.64
CA ARG A 229 -39.92 -28.26 5.55
C ARG A 229 -41.33 -28.51 5.03
N GLU A 230 -41.57 -28.29 3.74
CA GLU A 230 -42.89 -28.57 3.14
C GLU A 230 -43.18 -30.07 3.10
N GLU A 231 -42.20 -30.90 2.72
CA GLU A 231 -42.33 -32.37 2.76
C GLU A 231 -42.68 -32.88 4.16
N ASN A 232 -41.98 -32.40 5.19
CA ASN A 232 -42.26 -32.75 6.58
C ASN A 232 -43.65 -32.30 7.02
N LYS A 233 -44.06 -31.07 6.66
CA LYS A 233 -45.39 -30.55 6.98
C LYS A 233 -46.50 -31.39 6.33
N LEU A 234 -46.32 -31.80 5.07
CA LEU A 234 -47.25 -32.67 4.36
C LEU A 234 -47.27 -34.08 4.96
N ALA A 235 -46.10 -34.65 5.29
CA ALA A 235 -45.99 -35.94 5.94
C ALA A 235 -46.69 -35.93 7.31
N GLU A 236 -46.46 -34.90 8.13
CA GLU A 236 -47.12 -34.74 9.42
C GLU A 236 -48.64 -34.61 9.28
N ALA A 237 -49.12 -33.81 8.33
CA ALA A 237 -50.55 -33.70 8.05
C ALA A 237 -51.18 -35.06 7.65
N ASN A 238 -50.46 -35.84 6.83
CA ASN A 238 -50.88 -37.19 6.45
C ASN A 238 -50.92 -38.13 7.66
N TYR A 239 -49.89 -38.14 8.52
CA TYR A 239 -49.89 -38.94 9.74
C TYR A 239 -50.99 -38.55 10.72
N ARG A 240 -51.29 -37.26 10.87
CA ARG A 240 -52.42 -36.79 11.68
C ARG A 240 -53.75 -37.29 11.12
N LYS A 241 -53.92 -37.28 9.80
CA LYS A 241 -55.13 -37.77 9.12
C LYS A 241 -55.28 -39.29 9.26
N THR A 242 -54.22 -40.06 9.05
CA THR A 242 -54.27 -41.53 9.21
C THR A 242 -54.51 -41.92 10.66
N LYS A 243 -53.86 -41.25 11.61
CA LYS A 243 -54.12 -41.42 13.05
C LYS A 243 -55.59 -41.16 13.38
N LYS A 244 -56.16 -40.03 12.91
CA LYS A 244 -57.57 -39.70 13.16
C LYS A 244 -58.52 -40.76 12.59
N ARG A 245 -58.26 -41.27 11.39
CA ARG A 245 -59.05 -42.36 10.78
C ARG A 245 -58.98 -43.63 11.63
N ALA A 246 -57.78 -44.08 11.98
CA ALA A 246 -57.61 -45.25 12.83
C ALA A 246 -58.29 -45.09 14.21
N GLN A 247 -58.24 -43.88 14.80
CA GLN A 247 -58.98 -43.57 16.03
C GLN A 247 -60.49 -43.69 15.84
N GLN A 248 -61.04 -43.12 14.75
CA GLN A 248 -62.46 -43.24 14.43
C GLN A 248 -62.91 -44.68 14.17
N ASP A 249 -62.07 -45.47 13.49
CA ASP A 249 -62.36 -46.90 13.26
C ASP A 249 -62.41 -47.68 14.57
N VAL A 250 -61.47 -47.42 15.50
CA VAL A 250 -61.46 -48.01 16.84
C VAL A 250 -62.68 -47.58 17.65
N GLU A 251 -63.03 -46.28 17.63
CA GLU A 251 -64.23 -45.77 18.30
C GLU A 251 -65.51 -46.42 17.75
N SER A 252 -65.60 -46.64 16.44
CA SER A 252 -66.72 -47.35 15.81
C SER A 252 -66.82 -48.79 16.30
N VAL A 253 -65.71 -49.53 16.31
CA VAL A 253 -65.66 -50.94 16.76
C VAL A 253 -66.00 -51.05 18.25
N ILE A 254 -65.53 -50.13 19.08
CA ILE A 254 -65.91 -50.08 20.51
C ILE A 254 -67.41 -49.81 20.64
N GLY A 255 -67.96 -48.86 19.87
CA GLY A 255 -69.40 -48.56 19.88
C GLY A 255 -70.27 -49.76 19.47
N GLU A 256 -69.88 -50.49 18.43
CA GLU A 256 -70.53 -51.74 18.00
C GLU A 256 -70.47 -52.80 19.11
N TYR A 257 -69.28 -53.00 19.70
CA TYR A 257 -69.10 -53.96 20.80
C TYR A 257 -69.95 -53.62 22.04
N ASP A 258 -69.98 -52.34 22.44
CA ASP A 258 -70.78 -51.88 23.58
C ASP A 258 -72.28 -52.05 23.33
N GLN A 259 -72.75 -51.80 22.10
CA GLN A 259 -74.14 -52.04 21.70
C GLN A 259 -74.50 -53.52 21.73
N ASP A 260 -73.65 -54.38 21.17
CA ASP A 260 -73.86 -55.83 21.17
C ASP A 260 -73.84 -56.38 22.59
N LEU A 261 -72.89 -55.95 23.42
CA LEU A 261 -72.80 -56.34 24.83
C LEU A 261 -74.05 -55.91 25.60
N GLY A 262 -74.52 -54.68 25.40
CA GLY A 262 -75.76 -54.19 26.02
C GLY A 262 -76.99 -54.99 25.58
N SER A 263 -77.07 -55.38 24.31
CA SER A 263 -78.14 -56.23 23.79
C SER A 263 -78.11 -57.63 24.41
N LYS A 264 -76.92 -58.23 24.52
CA LYS A 264 -76.72 -59.53 25.18
C LYS A 264 -77.01 -59.51 26.67
N GLU A 265 -76.66 -58.43 27.36
CA GLU A 265 -77.00 -58.25 28.77
C GLU A 265 -78.53 -58.15 28.94
N SER A 266 -79.23 -57.44 28.06
CA SER A 266 -80.70 -57.37 28.07
C SER A 266 -81.33 -58.74 27.82
N GLU A 267 -80.89 -59.46 26.78
CA GLU A 267 -81.34 -60.83 26.49
C GLU A 267 -81.10 -61.76 27.69
N PHE A 268 -79.90 -61.70 28.29
CA PHE A 268 -79.57 -62.50 29.47
C PHE A 268 -80.47 -62.18 30.66
N GLN A 269 -80.75 -60.90 30.92
CA GLN A 269 -81.64 -60.48 32.00
C GLN A 269 -83.08 -60.96 31.78
N GLU A 270 -83.58 -60.93 30.54
CA GLU A 270 -84.90 -61.46 30.17
C GLU A 270 -84.95 -62.98 30.38
N GLU A 271 -84.02 -63.74 29.81
CA GLU A 271 -83.93 -65.19 29.99
C GLU A 271 -83.76 -65.58 31.47
N PHE A 272 -82.97 -64.81 32.22
CA PHE A 272 -82.77 -65.04 33.65
C PHE A 272 -84.06 -64.79 34.45
N ALA A 273 -84.83 -63.76 34.10
CA ALA A 273 -86.14 -63.51 34.71
C ALA A 273 -87.13 -64.65 34.39
N GLU A 274 -87.15 -65.15 33.16
CA GLU A 274 -87.96 -66.32 32.79
C GLU A 274 -87.53 -67.58 33.55
N TYR A 275 -86.21 -67.84 33.64
CA TYR A 275 -85.65 -68.95 34.41
C TYR A 275 -86.08 -68.87 35.88
N GLN A 276 -85.98 -67.70 36.51
CA GLN A 276 -86.45 -67.49 37.89
C GLN A 276 -87.95 -67.75 38.03
N ALA A 277 -88.77 -67.29 37.08
CA ALA A 277 -90.21 -67.54 37.10
C ALA A 277 -90.56 -69.03 36.94
N VAL A 278 -89.82 -69.76 36.09
CA VAL A 278 -89.96 -71.22 35.96
C VAL A 278 -89.54 -71.93 37.23
N LEU A 279 -88.45 -71.49 37.86
CA LEU A 279 -87.97 -72.06 39.12
C LEU A 279 -89.02 -71.88 40.23
N GLN A 280 -89.62 -70.70 40.35
CA GLN A 280 -90.74 -70.47 41.28
C GLN A 280 -91.94 -71.39 40.98
N LYS A 281 -92.31 -71.55 39.70
CA LYS A 281 -93.39 -72.48 39.33
C LYS A 281 -93.06 -73.92 39.73
N LEU A 282 -91.82 -74.37 39.51
CA LEU A 282 -91.38 -75.70 39.91
C LEU A 282 -91.43 -75.88 41.43
N GLU A 283 -91.02 -74.88 42.21
CA GLU A 283 -91.18 -74.87 43.66
C GLU A 283 -92.65 -74.99 44.09
N THR A 284 -93.56 -74.26 43.45
CA THR A 284 -95.00 -74.39 43.76
C THR A 284 -95.56 -75.77 43.40
N PHE A 285 -95.13 -76.36 42.27
CA PHE A 285 -95.57 -77.70 41.87
C PHE A 285 -95.00 -78.80 42.75
N THR A 286 -93.73 -78.69 43.16
CA THR A 286 -93.11 -79.63 44.09
C THR A 286 -93.77 -79.53 45.47
N ALA A 287 -94.05 -78.32 45.96
CA ALA A 287 -94.82 -78.11 47.18
C ALA A 287 -96.22 -78.75 47.07
N GLY A 288 -96.97 -78.47 46.00
CA GLY A 288 -98.29 -79.06 45.77
C GLY A 288 -98.26 -80.58 45.63
N TYR A 289 -97.27 -81.16 44.95
CA TYR A 289 -97.10 -82.61 44.84
C TYR A 289 -96.77 -83.24 46.20
N THR A 290 -95.89 -82.62 46.99
CA THR A 290 -95.58 -83.12 48.34
C THR A 290 -96.79 -83.04 49.28
N GLU A 291 -97.63 -82.02 49.15
CA GLU A 291 -98.89 -81.90 49.89
C GLU A 291 -99.89 -82.98 49.47
N MET A 292 -100.15 -83.14 48.16
CA MET A 292 -101.03 -84.21 47.68
C MET A 292 -100.53 -85.61 48.02
N TYR A 293 -99.21 -85.81 48.03
CA TYR A 293 -98.62 -87.07 48.46
C TYR A 293 -98.85 -87.33 49.96
N ARG A 294 -98.75 -86.30 50.81
CA ARG A 294 -99.11 -86.38 52.24
C ARG A 294 -100.59 -86.68 52.43
N GLU A 295 -101.49 -85.94 51.78
CA GLU A 295 -102.94 -86.19 51.87
C GLU A 295 -103.31 -87.61 51.44
N ARG A 296 -102.68 -88.13 50.38
CA ARG A 296 -102.90 -89.51 49.94
C ARG A 296 -102.42 -90.52 50.98
N LEU A 297 -101.27 -90.28 51.61
CA LEU A 297 -100.75 -91.13 52.67
C LEU A 297 -101.69 -91.15 53.88
N ASP A 298 -102.16 -89.96 54.29
CA ASP A 298 -103.12 -89.79 55.39
C ASP A 298 -104.46 -90.48 55.08
N TYR A 299 -104.95 -90.38 53.84
CA TYR A 299 -106.15 -91.08 53.39
C TYR A 299 -105.99 -92.60 53.38
N GLU A 300 -104.86 -93.12 52.87
CA GLU A 300 -104.57 -94.56 52.87
C GLU A 300 -104.49 -95.10 54.30
N ASP A 301 -103.93 -94.34 55.24
CA ASP A 301 -103.88 -94.73 56.65
C ASP A 301 -105.25 -94.65 57.34
N GLU A 302 -106.08 -93.64 57.04
CA GLU A 302 -107.45 -93.58 57.56
C GLU A 302 -108.34 -94.69 56.98
N GLN A 303 -108.16 -95.07 55.70
CA GLN A 303 -108.85 -96.22 55.12
C GLN A 303 -108.45 -97.53 55.78
N LYS A 304 -107.16 -97.72 56.12
CA LYS A 304 -106.73 -98.89 56.91
C LYS A 304 -107.42 -98.91 58.28
N ARG A 305 -107.53 -97.77 58.97
CA ARG A 305 -108.24 -97.68 60.26
C ARG A 305 -109.72 -98.03 60.15
N ILE A 306 -110.40 -97.56 59.10
CA ILE A 306 -111.82 -97.88 58.84
C ILE A 306 -111.98 -99.37 58.48
N ALA A 307 -111.09 -99.94 57.67
CA ALA A 307 -111.10 -101.35 57.33
C ALA A 307 -110.89 -102.25 58.57
N GLU A 308 -109.98 -101.87 59.47
CA GLU A 308 -109.78 -102.55 60.75
C GLU A 308 -111.01 -102.47 61.66
N ASP A 309 -111.64 -101.29 61.78
CA ASP A 309 -112.83 -101.10 62.61
C ASP A 309 -114.07 -101.82 62.06
N THR A 310 -114.26 -101.83 60.73
CA THR A 310 -115.34 -102.60 60.09
C THR A 310 -115.16 -104.11 60.25
N LEU A 311 -113.92 -104.61 60.18
CA LEU A 311 -113.60 -106.01 60.48
C LEU A 311 -113.93 -106.37 61.94
N GLN A 312 -113.55 -105.51 62.89
CA GLN A 312 -113.87 -105.65 64.31
C GLN A 312 -115.39 -105.71 64.56
N LYS A 313 -116.14 -104.77 63.96
CA LYS A 313 -117.62 -104.73 64.04
C LYS A 313 -118.26 -105.97 63.39
N GLY A 314 -117.71 -106.44 62.27
CA GLY A 314 -118.12 -107.67 61.59
C GLY A 314 -117.97 -108.91 62.48
N LEU A 315 -116.82 -109.07 63.14
CA LEU A 315 -116.57 -110.15 64.09
C LEU A 315 -117.54 -110.11 65.28
N HIS A 316 -117.85 -108.91 65.78
CA HIS A 316 -118.82 -108.75 66.87
C HIS A 316 -120.24 -109.18 66.47
N ARG A 317 -120.68 -108.85 65.24
CA ARG A 317 -121.96 -109.30 64.68
C ARG A 317 -122.06 -110.82 64.51
N VAL A 318 -120.97 -111.49 64.13
CA VAL A 318 -120.95 -112.96 64.00
C VAL A 318 -121.13 -113.62 65.37
N ARG A 319 -120.48 -113.08 66.42
CA ARG A 319 -120.62 -113.58 67.80
C ARG A 319 -122.06 -113.48 68.32
N THR A 320 -122.72 -112.34 68.11
CA THR A 320 -124.11 -112.11 68.55
C THR A 320 -125.12 -112.96 67.78
N ASN A 321 -124.96 -113.11 66.46
CA ASN A 321 -125.83 -113.98 65.65
C ASN A 321 -125.69 -115.47 66.02
N ARG A 322 -124.49 -115.92 66.40
CA ARG A 322 -124.28 -117.29 66.88
C ARG A 322 -125.02 -117.52 68.21
N ALA A 323 -124.98 -116.56 69.13
CA ALA A 323 -125.75 -116.64 70.38
C ALA A 323 -127.27 -116.70 70.13
N ALA A 324 -127.79 -115.89 69.20
CA ALA A 324 -129.21 -115.90 68.83
C ALA A 324 -129.69 -117.23 68.22
N ARG A 325 -128.87 -117.89 67.38
CA ARG A 325 -129.21 -119.21 66.80
C ARG A 325 -129.33 -120.32 67.84
N VAL A 326 -128.48 -120.32 68.87
CA VAL A 326 -128.53 -121.32 69.95
C VAL A 326 -129.82 -121.19 70.76
N ILE A 327 -130.23 -119.94 71.07
CA ILE A 327 -131.48 -119.65 71.80
C ILE A 327 -132.71 -120.07 70.99
N GLN A 328 -132.75 -119.79 69.68
CA GLN A 328 -133.86 -120.16 68.80
C GLN A 328 -133.99 -121.68 68.60
N ALA A 329 -132.87 -122.42 68.56
CA ALA A 329 -132.88 -123.87 68.46
C ALA A 329 -133.47 -124.53 69.71
N ALA A 330 -133.10 -124.03 70.90
CA ALA A 330 -133.64 -124.52 72.17
C ALA A 330 -135.17 -124.32 72.29
N TRP A 331 -135.69 -123.17 71.82
CA TRP A 331 -137.12 -122.88 71.82
C TRP A 331 -137.93 -123.78 70.87
N ARG A 332 -137.41 -124.06 69.68
CA ARG A 332 -138.07 -124.95 68.69
C ARG A 332 -138.14 -126.40 69.19
N ALA A 333 -137.11 -126.89 69.88
CA ALA A 333 -137.11 -128.22 70.48
C ALA A 333 -138.16 -128.38 71.59
N MET A 334 -138.38 -127.34 72.41
CA MET A 334 -139.43 -127.34 73.44
C MET A 334 -140.84 -127.37 72.85
N LYS A 335 -141.08 -126.61 71.77
CA LYS A 335 -142.38 -126.54 71.07
C LYS A 335 -142.77 -127.88 70.41
N ALA A 336 -141.80 -128.62 69.85
CA ALA A 336 -142.03 -129.93 69.24
C ALA A 336 -142.41 -131.02 70.27
N ARG A 337 -141.85 -130.99 71.49
CA ARG A 337 -142.21 -131.93 72.58
C ARG A 337 -143.66 -131.77 73.05
N ARG A 338 -144.16 -130.53 73.18
CA ARG A 338 -145.56 -130.25 73.55
C ARG A 338 -146.59 -130.75 72.52
N ALA A 339 -146.27 -130.70 71.23
CA ALA A 339 -147.17 -131.14 70.17
C ALA A 339 -147.33 -132.67 70.08
N ALA A 340 -146.34 -133.44 70.54
CA ALA A 340 -146.37 -134.91 70.54
C ALA A 340 -147.26 -135.50 71.66
N GLU A 341 -147.36 -134.84 72.81
CA GLU A 341 -148.22 -135.28 73.93
C GLU A 341 -149.73 -135.10 73.65
N LEU A 342 -150.10 -134.04 72.94
CA LEU A 342 -151.49 -133.75 72.53
C LEU A 342 -152.05 -134.76 71.50
N LYS A 343 -151.19 -135.37 70.67
CA LYS A 343 -151.60 -136.38 69.68
C LYS A 343 -151.76 -137.79 70.27
N LYS A 344 -151.13 -138.13 71.41
CA LYS A 344 -151.37 -139.41 72.12
C LYS A 344 -152.70 -139.45 72.87
N LYS A 345 -153.21 -138.31 73.37
CA LYS A 345 -154.51 -138.24 74.09
C LYS A 345 -155.74 -138.42 73.18
N LYS A 346 -155.68 -137.97 71.92
CA LYS A 346 -156.83 -138.06 70.98
C LYS A 346 -157.06 -139.46 70.37
N LYS A 347 -156.11 -140.40 70.46
CA LYS A 347 -156.27 -141.80 69.97
C LYS A 347 -157.00 -142.74 70.96
N ALA A 348 -157.30 -142.29 72.19
CA ALA A 348 -157.95 -143.14 73.21
C ALA A 348 -159.48 -142.96 73.33
N GLU A 349 -160.07 -141.85 72.87
CA GLU A 349 -161.52 -141.57 73.03
C GLU A 349 -162.43 -142.12 71.91
N ALA A 350 -161.89 -142.46 70.74
CA ALA A 350 -162.70 -142.97 69.62
C ALA A 350 -163.07 -144.47 69.72
N ALA A 351 -162.55 -145.21 70.70
CA ALA A 351 -162.82 -146.64 70.89
C ALA A 351 -164.04 -146.97 71.80
N LYS A 352 -164.83 -145.98 72.26
CA LYS A 352 -165.87 -146.23 73.29
C LYS A 352 -167.29 -145.66 73.07
N LYS A 353 -167.68 -145.16 71.88
CA LYS A 353 -169.08 -144.74 71.62
C LYS A 353 -169.63 -145.25 70.28
N LYS A 354 -170.65 -146.13 70.38
CA LYS A 354 -171.53 -146.79 69.38
C LYS A 354 -171.06 -148.17 68.83
N LYS A 355 -171.57 -149.36 69.18
CA LYS A 355 -172.63 -149.89 70.09
C LYS A 355 -173.65 -148.88 70.62
N LYS A 356 -174.54 -148.45 69.73
CA LYS A 356 -175.98 -148.63 69.87
C LYS A 356 -176.53 -148.77 68.47
#